data_AF-A0A1L5PU69-F1
#
_entry.id   AF-A0A1L5PU69-F1
#
_cell.length_a   1.000
_cell.length_b   1.000
_cell.length_c   1.000
_cell.angle_alpha   90.00
_cell.angle_beta   90.00
_cell.angle_gamma   90.00
#
_symmetry.space_group_name_H-M   'P 1'
#
loop_
_entity.id
_entity.type
_entity.pdbx_description
1 polymer ?
#
loop_
_entity_poly.entity_id
_entity_poly.type
_entity_poly.pdbx_seq_one_letter_code
_entity_poly.pdbx_strand_id
1 'polypeptide(L)' 'MLKIVPDPPCNLHSLEDTLLMAADYALCAEAVAQQAVLMQPRSPVSVLMMASMHELETLRKLLESALAQVQKPADPQTLH' A
#
# COMPACT_ATOMS: atom_id res chain seq x y z
N MET A 1 -30.70 14.99 15.57
CA MET A 1 -29.77 15.53 14.56
C MET A 1 -28.37 15.11 14.95
N LEU A 2 -27.78 14.13 14.25
CA LEU A 2 -26.39 13.76 14.45
C LEU A 2 -25.55 14.84 13.77
N LYS A 3 -24.79 15.63 14.56
CA LYS A 3 -23.79 16.53 13.98
C LYS A 3 -22.81 15.62 13.24
N ILE A 4 -22.69 15.80 11.93
CA ILE A 4 -21.64 15.15 11.14
C ILE A 4 -20.34 15.74 11.69
N VAL A 5 -19.69 14.98 12.56
CA VAL A 5 -18.33 15.31 13.00
C VAL A 5 -17.45 14.92 11.81
N PRO A 6 -16.75 15.87 11.17
CA PRO A 6 -15.81 15.52 10.12
C PRO A 6 -14.78 14.56 10.73
N ASP A 7 -14.47 13.48 10.01
CA ASP A 7 -13.45 12.53 10.45
C ASP A 7 -12.16 13.29 10.77
N PRO A 8 -11.49 12.97 11.90
CA PRO A 8 -10.27 13.65 12.27
C PRO A 8 -9.24 13.53 11.12
N PRO A 9 -8.44 14.58 10.86
CA PRO A 9 -7.46 14.54 9.79
C PRO A 9 -6.52 13.35 10.04
N CYS A 10 -6.40 12.47 9.04
CA CYS A 10 -5.43 11.37 9.01
C CYS A 10 -4.02 11.95 8.97
N ASN A 11 -3.55 12.42 10.11
CA ASN A 11 -2.15 12.72 10.30
C ASN A 11 -1.44 11.37 10.41
N LEU A 12 -0.61 11.07 9.41
CA LEU A 12 0.33 9.95 9.42
C LEU A 12 1.41 10.23 10.48
N HIS A 13 1.06 10.05 11.75
CA HIS A 13 1.95 10.36 12.86
C HIS A 13 2.98 9.25 13.09
N SER A 14 2.71 8.03 12.61
CA SER A 14 3.62 6.89 12.68
C SER A 14 4.14 6.48 11.29
N LEU A 15 5.37 5.95 11.27
CA LEU A 15 5.90 5.22 10.12
C LEU A 15 4.99 4.05 9.75
N GLU A 16 4.39 3.39 10.75
CA GLU A 16 3.44 2.30 10.54
C GLU A 16 2.22 2.76 9.75
N ASP A 17 1.59 3.86 10.15
CA ASP A 17 0.42 4.42 9.43
C ASP A 17 0.78 4.77 7.98
N THR A 18 1.99 5.30 7.77
CA THR A 18 2.49 5.66 6.43
C THR A 18 2.68 4.43 5.56
N LEU A 19 3.26 3.35 6.11
CA LEU A 19 3.47 2.10 5.39
C LEU A 19 2.14 1.39 5.10
N LEU A 20 1.19 1.44 6.04
CA LEU A 20 -0.17 0.90 5.85
C LEU A 20 -0.87 1.62 4.70
N MET A 21 -0.87 2.96 4.72
CA MET A 21 -1.46 3.77 3.67
C MET A 21 -0.76 3.56 2.32
N ALA A 22 0.57 3.44 2.30
CA ALA A 22 1.30 3.13 1.07
C ALA A 22 0.89 1.77 0.48
N ALA A 23 0.61 0.77 1.33
CA ALA A 23 0.15 -0.55 0.87
C ALA A 23 -1.26 -0.46 0.24
N ASP A 24 -2.16 0.32 0.83
CA ASP A 24 -3.49 0.59 0.27
C ASP A 24 -3.40 1.28 -1.09
N TYR A 25 -2.54 2.29 -1.22
CA TYR A 25 -2.32 2.97 -2.50
C TYR A 25 -1.71 2.04 -3.56
N ALA A 26 -0.80 1.14 -3.18
CA ALA A 26 -0.25 0.14 -4.10
C ALA A 26 -1.35 -0.81 -4.62
N LEU A 27 -2.26 -1.24 -3.75
CA LEU A 27 -3.42 -2.06 -4.12
C LEU A 27 -4.36 -1.31 -5.07
N CYS A 28 -4.68 -0.05 -4.77
CA CYS A 28 -5.50 0.78 -5.65
C CYS A 28 -4.85 0.98 -7.02
N ALA A 29 -3.54 1.22 -7.07
CA ALA A 29 -2.80 1.35 -8.31
C ALA A 29 -2.83 0.05 -9.13
N GLU A 30 -2.73 -1.10 -8.48
CA GLU A 30 -2.81 -2.41 -9.15
C GLU A 30 -4.18 -2.60 -9.80
N ALA A 31 -5.26 -2.28 -9.09
CA ALA A 31 -6.62 -2.36 -9.61
C ALA A 31 -6.83 -1.43 -10.83
N VAL A 32 -6.25 -0.22 -10.81
CA VAL A 32 -6.28 0.70 -11.95
C VAL A 32 -5.50 0.13 -13.14
N ALA A 33 -4.33 -0.45 -12.90
CA ALA A 33 -3.52 -1.08 -13.95
C ALA A 33 -4.25 -2.29 -14.57
N GLN A 34 -4.85 -3.15 -13.74
CA GLN A 34 -5.69 -4.26 -14.19
C GLN A 34 -6.85 -3.77 -15.06
N GLN A 35 -7.58 -2.74 -14.63
CA GLN A 35 -8.69 -2.19 -15.39
C GLN A 35 -8.22 -1.60 -16.74
N ALA A 36 -7.07 -0.92 -16.75
CA ALA A 36 -6.50 -0.37 -17.99
C ALA A 36 -6.14 -1.47 -19.01
N VAL A 37 -5.61 -2.61 -18.55
CA VAL A 37 -5.36 -3.79 -19.40
C VAL A 37 -6.68 -4.32 -19.98
N LEU A 38 -7.74 -4.42 -19.18
CA LEU A 38 -9.06 -4.90 -19.64
C LEU A 38 -9.70 -3.96 -20.67
N MET A 39 -9.46 -2.65 -20.56
CA MET A 39 -10.00 -1.66 -21.51
C MET A 39 -9.30 -1.71 -22.87
N GLN A 40 -8.01 -2.02 -22.93
CA GLN A 40 -7.24 -2.05 -24.19
C GLN A 40 -6.30 -3.26 -24.29
N PRO A 41 -6.83 -4.50 -24.32
CA PRO A 41 -6.03 -5.72 -24.13
C PRO A 41 -5.01 -5.99 -25.23
N ARG A 42 -5.20 -5.44 -26.44
CA ARG A 42 -4.31 -5.64 -27.61
C ARG A 42 -3.36 -4.47 -27.89
N SER A 43 -3.32 -3.47 -27.00
CA SER A 43 -2.42 -2.32 -27.14
C SER A 43 -1.00 -2.70 -26.67
N PRO A 44 0.08 -2.17 -27.28
CA PRO A 44 1.44 -2.25 -26.72
C PRO A 44 1.51 -1.72 -25.27
N VAL A 45 0.62 -0.79 -24.90
CA VAL A 45 0.48 -0.27 -23.54
C VAL A 45 0.05 -1.35 -22.54
N SER A 46 -0.68 -2.38 -22.99
CA SER A 46 -1.10 -3.51 -22.15
C SER A 46 0.11 -4.24 -21.55
N VAL A 47 1.19 -4.42 -22.32
CA VAL A 47 2.42 -5.07 -21.83
C VAL A 47 3.08 -4.22 -20.74
N LEU A 48 3.16 -2.90 -20.94
CA LEU A 48 3.68 -1.98 -19.93
C LEU A 48 2.82 -1.98 -18.66
N MET A 49 1.51 -2.15 -18.82
CA MET A 49 0.57 -2.13 -17.71
C MET A 49 0.58 -3.45 -16.93
N MET A 50 0.76 -4.60 -17.60
CA MET A 50 1.04 -5.87 -16.90
C MET A 50 2.38 -5.85 -16.17
N ALA A 51 3.42 -5.22 -16.74
CA ALA A 51 4.68 -5.02 -16.03
C ALA A 51 4.49 -4.14 -14.79
N SER A 52 3.71 -3.05 -14.93
CA SER A 52 3.36 -2.18 -13.79
C SER A 52 2.61 -2.93 -12.69
N MET A 53 1.68 -3.83 -13.04
CA MET A 53 1.01 -4.69 -12.06
C MET A 53 2.00 -5.56 -11.28
N HIS A 54 2.99 -6.14 -11.95
CA HIS A 54 4.02 -6.97 -11.29
C HIS A 54 4.91 -6.17 -10.33
N GLU A 55 5.30 -4.96 -10.72
CA GLU A 55 6.06 -4.04 -9.86
C GLU A 55 5.23 -3.62 -8.64
N LEU A 56 3.93 -3.36 -8.82
CA LEU A 56 3.01 -3.00 -7.74
C LEU A 56 2.79 -4.16 -6.76
N GLU A 57 2.67 -5.39 -7.25
CA GLU A 57 2.60 -6.58 -6.40
C GLU A 57 3.88 -6.74 -5.56
N THR A 58 5.04 -6.52 -6.17
CA THR A 58 6.34 -6.58 -5.50
C THR A 58 6.46 -5.49 -4.44
N LEU A 59 6.07 -4.25 -4.77
CA LEU A 59 6.01 -3.14 -3.83
C LEU A 59 5.14 -3.48 -2.63
N ARG A 60 3.96 -4.05 -2.84
CA ARG A 60 3.04 -4.45 -1.76
C ARG A 60 3.70 -5.44 -0.79
N LYS A 61 4.39 -6.46 -1.30
CA LYS A 61 5.14 -7.44 -0.48
C LYS A 61 6.26 -6.77 0.33
N LEU A 62 6.96 -5.80 -0.26
CA LEU A 62 8.00 -5.04 0.44
C LEU A 62 7.40 -4.18 1.57
N LEU A 63 6.25 -3.55 1.34
CA LEU A 63 5.54 -2.76 2.34
C LEU A 63 5.02 -3.63 3.49
N GLU A 64 4.45 -4.81 3.19
CA GLU A 64 4.07 -5.80 4.20
C GLU A 64 5.27 -6.26 5.05
N SER A 65 6.42 -6.50 4.40
CA SER A 65 7.65 -6.85 5.10
C SER A 65 8.15 -5.70 5.99
N ALA A 66 8.08 -4.45 5.52
CA ALA A 66 8.45 -3.28 6.29
C ALA A 66 7.53 -3.08 7.51
N LEU A 67 6.22 -3.26 7.34
CA LEU A 67 5.23 -3.24 8.42
C LEU A 67 5.56 -4.29 9.48
N ALA A 68 5.84 -5.53 9.06
CA ALA A 68 6.22 -6.61 9.98
C ALA A 68 7.51 -6.30 10.79
N GLN A 69 8.44 -5.52 10.21
CA GLN A 69 9.64 -5.09 10.92
C GLN A 69 9.38 -3.95 11.91
N VAL A 70 8.50 -3.01 11.56
CA VAL A 70 8.08 -1.91 12.46
C VAL A 70 7.29 -2.45 13.65
N GLN A 71 6.49 -3.49 13.45
CA GLN A 71 5.68 -4.11 14.50
C GLN A 71 6.46 -5.06 15.41
N LYS A 72 7.71 -5.42 15.09
CA LYS A 72 8.53 -6.26 15.97
C LYS A 72 8.82 -5.48 17.27
N PRO A 73 8.38 -5.97 18.45
CA PRO A 73 8.83 -5.40 19.70
C PRO A 73 10.36 -5.47 19.74
N ALA A 74 11.02 -4.38 20.12
CA ALA A 74 12.43 -4.45 20.46
C ALA A 74 12.59 -5.56 21.51
N ASP A 75 13.49 -6.52 21.27
CA ASP A 75 13.78 -7.60 22.22
C ASP A 75 13.90 -6.99 23.63
N PRO A 76 13.31 -7.64 24.67
CA PRO A 76 13.42 -7.14 26.02
C PRO A 76 14.92 -6.99 26.31
N GLN A 77 15.36 -5.73 26.42
CA GLN A 77 16.71 -5.40 26.84
C GLN A 77 16.99 -6.27 28.06
N THR A 78 17.95 -7.19 27.93
CA THR A 78 18.49 -7.93 29.04
C THR A 78 19.09 -6.89 29.99
N LEU A 79 18.27 -6.46 30.95
CA LEU A 79 18.67 -5.66 32.09
C LEU A 79 19.69 -6.52 32.87
N HIS A 80 20.97 -6.26 32.62
CA HIS A 80 22.10 -6.81 33.35
C HIS A 80 22.83 -5.70 34.10
#